data_AF-A0A7S0APH9-F1
#
_entry.id   AF-A0A7S0APH9-F1
#
_cell.length_a   1.000
_cell.length_b   1.000
_cell.length_c   1.000
_cell.angle_alpha   90.00
_cell.angle_beta   90.00
_cell.angle_gamma   90.00
#
_symmetry.space_group_name_H-M   'P 1'
#
loop_
_entity.id
_entity.type
_entity.pdbx_description
1 polymer ?
#
loop_
_entity_poly.entity_id
_entity_poly.type
_entity_poly.pdbx_seq_one_letter_code
_entity_poly.pdbx_strand_id
1 'polypeptide(L)'
;HQNDIEFDGYLSPSANLKFSDVPNGVDGIRAIPTAGLAQILAFFALVELAWMPASKYDGDYGVGYFGTDIKDPEEKARKLNVELNNGRAAMMGILGIMVHDVLEGKPFIFIDMN
;
A
#
# COMPACT_ATOMS: atom_id res chain seq x y z
N HIS A 1 -14.30 -2.61 -0.73
CA HIS A 1 -13.44 -3.11 -1.81
C HIS A 1 -13.08 -4.57 -1.56
N GLN A 2 -11.90 -4.95 -1.04
CA GLN A 2 -11.61 -6.37 -0.80
C GLN A 2 -12.33 -6.87 0.46
N ASN A 3 -13.20 -7.88 0.31
CA ASN A 3 -14.16 -8.36 1.33
C ASN A 3 -15.17 -7.29 1.80
N ASP A 4 -15.63 -6.41 0.91
CA ASP A 4 -16.70 -5.42 1.16
C ASP A 4 -16.42 -4.42 2.31
N ILE A 5 -15.15 -4.26 2.69
CA ILE A 5 -14.72 -3.19 3.60
C ILE A 5 -14.35 -1.97 2.74
N GLU A 6 -15.09 -0.88 2.91
CA GLU A 6 -14.89 0.38 2.19
C GLU A 6 -15.37 1.57 3.01
N PHE A 7 -14.93 2.76 2.61
CA PHE A 7 -15.44 3.99 3.19
C PHE A 7 -16.82 4.29 2.61
N ASP A 8 -17.78 4.64 3.47
CA ASP A 8 -19.09 5.05 3.00
C ASP A 8 -19.02 6.40 2.25
N GLY A 9 -19.78 6.51 1.16
CA GLY A 9 -20.01 7.77 0.45
C GLY A 9 -19.23 7.94 -0.85
N TYR A 10 -18.96 9.20 -1.19
CA TYR A 10 -18.41 9.60 -2.49
C TYR A 10 -16.89 9.78 -2.44
N LEU A 11 -16.20 9.06 -3.32
CA LEU A 11 -14.78 9.30 -3.63
C LEU A 11 -14.63 10.62 -4.43
N SER A 12 -15.53 10.87 -5.37
CA SER A 12 -15.54 12.10 -6.17
C SER A 12 -16.97 12.57 -6.44
N PRO A 13 -17.45 13.60 -5.74
CA PRO A 13 -18.77 14.17 -5.99
C PRO A 13 -18.92 14.74 -7.40
N SER A 14 -17.87 15.34 -7.97
CA SER A 14 -17.90 15.90 -9.32
C SER A 14 -17.97 14.85 -10.42
N ALA A 15 -17.39 13.66 -10.20
CA ALA A 15 -17.49 12.52 -11.10
C ALA A 15 -18.64 11.56 -10.75
N ASN A 16 -19.43 11.86 -9.71
CA ASN A 16 -20.45 10.97 -9.14
C ASN A 16 -19.93 9.55 -8.84
N LEU A 17 -18.68 9.44 -8.38
CA LEU A 17 -18.02 8.16 -8.10
C LEU A 17 -18.05 7.86 -6.60
N LYS A 18 -18.64 6.74 -6.20
CA LYS A 18 -18.58 6.23 -4.81
C LYS A 18 -17.37 5.34 -4.60
N PHE A 19 -17.01 5.14 -3.34
CA PHE A 19 -16.03 4.11 -3.00
C PHE A 19 -16.53 2.73 -3.44
N SER A 20 -17.80 2.38 -3.19
CA SER A 20 -18.41 1.13 -3.67
C SER A 20 -18.29 0.86 -5.17
N ASP A 21 -18.08 1.90 -5.98
CA ASP A 21 -18.03 1.79 -7.44
C ASP A 21 -16.62 1.48 -7.98
N VAL A 22 -15.58 1.57 -7.14
CA VAL A 22 -14.20 1.30 -7.57
C VAL A 22 -13.94 -0.20 -7.52
N PRO A 23 -13.53 -0.83 -8.64
CA PRO A 23 -13.30 -2.26 -8.71
C PRO A 23 -12.14 -2.69 -7.82
N ASN A 24 -12.22 -3.94 -7.37
CA ASN A 24 -11.11 -4.61 -6.70
C ASN A 24 -10.01 -4.98 -7.69
N GLY A 25 -8.80 -5.16 -7.18
CA GLY A 25 -7.67 -5.62 -7.98
C GLY A 25 -6.96 -4.49 -8.73
N VAL A 26 -6.23 -4.86 -9.79
CA VAL A 26 -5.31 -3.99 -10.54
C VAL A 26 -6.05 -2.81 -11.21
N ASP A 27 -7.32 -2.97 -11.54
CA ASP A 27 -8.11 -1.91 -12.18
C ASP A 27 -8.60 -0.82 -11.23
N GLY A 28 -8.48 -1.00 -9.91
CA GLY A 28 -8.93 -0.01 -8.92
C GLY A 28 -8.29 1.36 -9.11
N ILE A 29 -6.99 1.42 -9.39
CA ILE A 29 -6.28 2.69 -9.63
C ILE A 29 -6.74 3.39 -10.92
N ARG A 30 -7.23 2.63 -11.91
CA ARG A 30 -7.69 3.17 -13.20
C ARG A 30 -9.06 3.84 -13.09
N ALA A 31 -9.85 3.49 -12.07
CA ALA A 31 -11.12 4.15 -11.80
C ALA A 31 -10.95 5.51 -11.08
N ILE A 32 -9.78 5.78 -10.51
CA ILE A 32 -9.52 7.03 -9.78
C ILE A 32 -9.36 8.19 -10.78
N PRO A 33 -10.08 9.32 -10.60
CA PRO A 33 -9.90 10.50 -11.44
C PRO A 33 -8.46 11.01 -11.45
N THR A 34 -7.99 11.51 -12.59
CA THR A 34 -6.61 11.99 -12.78
C THR A 34 -6.21 13.08 -11.78
N ALA A 35 -7.15 13.95 -11.38
CA ALA A 35 -6.93 14.95 -10.35
C ALA A 35 -6.59 14.32 -8.98
N GLY A 36 -7.23 13.21 -8.61
CA GLY A 36 -6.93 12.46 -7.39
C GLY A 36 -5.56 11.77 -7.47
N LEU A 37 -5.22 11.19 -8.62
CA LEU A 37 -3.88 10.63 -8.84
C LEU A 37 -2.78 11.71 -8.74
N ALA A 38 -3.02 12.90 -9.27
CA ALA A 38 -2.10 14.03 -9.14
C ALA A 38 -1.93 14.47 -7.68
N GLN A 39 -2.99 14.45 -6.87
CA GLN A 39 -2.91 14.73 -5.43
C GLN A 39 -2.03 13.70 -4.70
N ILE A 40 -2.21 12.41 -5.00
CA ILE A 40 -1.39 11.32 -4.43
C ILE A 40 0.08 11.52 -4.79
N LEU A 41 0.39 11.70 -6.07
CA LEU A 41 1.77 11.88 -6.53
C LEU A 41 2.41 13.14 -5.94
N ALA A 42 1.69 14.27 -5.90
CA ALA A 42 2.21 15.50 -5.33
C ALA A 42 2.51 15.36 -3.83
N PHE A 43 1.62 14.70 -3.07
CA PHE A 43 1.83 14.46 -1.65
C PHE A 43 3.03 13.54 -1.41
N PHE A 44 3.09 12.38 -2.08
CA PHE A 44 4.20 11.45 -1.89
C PHE A 44 5.53 11.97 -2.44
N ALA A 45 5.53 12.83 -3.47
CA ALA A 45 6.74 13.54 -3.89
C ALA A 45 7.28 14.45 -2.78
N LEU A 46 6.42 15.15 -2.03
CA LEU A 46 6.85 15.95 -0.88
C LEU A 46 7.39 15.06 0.24
N VAL A 47 6.69 13.96 0.55
CA VAL A 47 7.13 12.99 1.57
C VAL A 47 8.50 12.43 1.20
N GLU A 48 8.67 11.92 -0.02
CA GLU A 48 9.88 11.22 -0.48
C GLU A 48 11.07 12.15 -0.69
N LEU A 49 10.86 13.44 -0.98
CA LEU A 49 11.94 14.39 -1.23
C LEU A 49 12.33 15.23 -0.01
N ALA A 50 11.37 15.52 0.89
CA ALA A 50 11.59 16.46 1.98
C ALA A 50 11.53 15.81 3.37
N TRP A 51 10.47 15.07 3.69
CA TRP A 51 10.22 14.59 5.05
C TRP A 51 10.89 13.24 5.35
N MET A 52 10.82 12.32 4.40
CA MET A 52 11.40 10.98 4.45
C MET A 52 12.25 10.78 3.20
N PRO A 53 13.41 11.47 3.12
CA PRO A 53 14.20 11.53 1.90
C PRO A 53 14.68 10.14 1.47
N ALA A 54 14.23 9.66 0.31
CA ALA A 54 14.66 8.36 -0.22
C ALA A 54 16.18 8.29 -0.52
N SER A 55 16.84 9.44 -0.62
CA SER A 55 18.31 9.55 -0.71
C SER A 55 19.03 9.20 0.60
N LYS A 56 18.31 9.04 1.72
CA LYS A 56 18.84 8.57 3.00
C LYS A 56 18.82 7.03 3.05
N TYR A 57 19.93 6.43 2.65
CA TYR A 57 20.03 4.97 2.45
C TYR A 57 20.05 4.12 3.73
N ASP A 58 20.15 4.72 4.91
CA ASP A 58 20.05 3.97 6.17
C ASP A 58 18.62 3.48 6.45
N GLY A 59 17.61 4.07 5.80
CA GLY A 59 16.19 3.74 5.99
C GLY A 59 15.62 4.14 7.35
N ASP A 60 16.41 4.82 8.19
CA ASP A 60 16.01 5.21 9.54
C ASP A 60 15.46 6.64 9.50
N TYR A 61 14.21 6.80 9.07
CA TYR A 61 13.61 8.12 8.82
C TYR A 61 13.21 8.90 10.09
N GLY A 62 13.73 8.54 11.26
CA GLY A 62 13.47 9.25 12.52
C GLY A 62 12.21 8.79 13.25
N VAL A 63 11.64 7.65 12.85
CA VAL A 63 10.53 6.99 13.54
C VAL A 63 10.99 5.59 13.95
N GLY A 64 11.27 5.39 15.23
CA GLY A 64 11.60 4.08 15.79
C GLY A 64 10.43 3.10 15.74
N TYR A 65 10.65 1.88 16.22
CA TYR A 65 9.61 0.85 16.29
C TYR A 65 8.46 1.30 17.20
N PHE A 66 7.29 1.58 16.60
CA PHE A 66 6.16 2.23 17.26
C PHE A 66 6.54 3.54 17.98
N GLY A 67 7.42 4.34 17.38
CA GLY A 67 7.85 5.64 17.92
C GLY A 67 8.93 5.56 18.99
N THR A 68 9.47 4.37 19.28
CA THR A 68 10.55 4.17 20.26
C THR A 68 11.71 3.39 19.70
N ASP A 69 12.92 3.77 20.09
CA ASP A 69 14.13 3.08 19.65
C ASP A 69 14.37 1.80 20.46
N ILE A 70 14.76 0.74 19.75
CA ILE A 70 15.18 -0.52 20.37
C ILE A 70 16.64 -0.36 20.79
N LYS A 71 16.87 -0.28 22.10
CA LYS A 71 18.21 -0.05 22.68
C LYS A 71 19.09 -1.29 22.68
N ASP A 72 18.49 -2.48 22.73
CA ASP A 72 19.23 -3.74 22.68
C ASP A 72 19.65 -4.06 21.23
N PRO A 73 20.96 -4.19 20.93
CA PRO A 73 21.45 -4.51 19.59
C PRO A 73 20.93 -5.85 19.06
N GLU A 74 20.77 -6.86 19.91
CA GLU A 74 20.31 -8.19 19.48
C GLU A 74 18.84 -8.16 19.06
N GLU A 75 17.98 -7.55 19.89
CA GLU A 75 16.57 -7.36 19.55
C GLU A 75 16.40 -6.47 18.29
N LYS A 76 17.22 -5.42 18.14
CA LYS A 76 17.20 -4.55 16.97
C LYS A 76 17.53 -5.33 15.69
N ALA A 77 18.61 -6.12 15.71
CA ALA A 77 19.00 -6.95 14.57
C ALA A 77 17.92 -7.99 14.23
N ARG A 78 17.28 -8.59 15.24
CA ARG A 78 16.18 -9.53 15.04
C ARG A 78 14.99 -8.88 14.35
N LYS A 79 14.53 -7.71 14.80
CA LYS A 79 13.35 -7.03 14.22
C LYS A 79 13.63 -6.50 12.81
N LEU A 80 14.84 -6.03 12.53
CA LEU A 80 15.22 -5.65 11.17
C LEU A 80 15.18 -6.86 10.20
N ASN A 81 15.63 -8.03 10.66
CA ASN A 81 15.51 -9.26 9.86
C ASN A 81 14.04 -9.67 9.64
N VAL A 82 13.16 -9.43 10.61
CA VAL A 82 11.71 -9.66 10.47
C VAL A 82 11.12 -8.71 9.42
N GLU A 83 11.44 -7.43 9.48
CA GLU A 83 11.03 -6.43 8.48
C GLU A 83 11.45 -6.85 7.07
N LEU A 84 12.73 -7.21 6.90
CA LEU A 84 13.27 -7.62 5.61
C LEU A 84 12.63 -8.89 5.06
N ASN A 85 12.47 -9.93 5.89
CA ASN A 85 11.89 -11.19 5.45
C ASN A 85 10.40 -11.08 5.14
N ASN A 86 9.65 -10.29 5.92
CA ASN A 86 8.26 -9.97 5.60
C ASN A 86 8.16 -9.15 4.32
N GLY A 87 9.05 -8.18 4.10
CA GLY A 87 9.12 -7.41 2.86
C GLY A 87 9.40 -8.31 1.64
N ARG A 88 10.35 -9.24 1.74
CA ARG A 88 10.65 -10.23 0.69
C ARG A 88 9.44 -11.11 0.38
N ALA A 89 8.76 -11.62 1.40
CA ALA A 89 7.54 -12.40 1.22
C ALA A 89 6.42 -11.56 0.59
N ALA A 90 6.25 -10.31 1.02
CA ALA A 90 5.25 -9.39 0.48
C ALA A 90 5.50 -9.05 -0.99
N MET A 91 6.76 -8.86 -1.42
CA MET A 91 7.11 -8.63 -2.83
C MET A 91 6.68 -9.81 -3.71
N MET A 92 6.92 -11.05 -3.26
CA MET A 92 6.46 -12.24 -3.98
C MET A 92 4.94 -12.39 -3.94
N GLY A 93 4.32 -12.07 -2.80
CA GLY A 93 2.88 -12.13 -2.60
C GLY A 93 2.11 -11.18 -3.51
N ILE A 94 2.49 -9.89 -3.53
CA ILE A 94 1.81 -8.90 -4.37
C ILE A 94 2.01 -9.16 -5.86
N LEU A 95 3.20 -9.63 -6.26
CA LEU A 95 3.45 -10.05 -7.64
C LEU A 95 2.53 -11.20 -8.04
N GLY A 96 2.41 -12.22 -7.18
CA GLY A 96 1.50 -13.34 -7.40
C GLY A 96 0.05 -12.86 -7.55
N ILE A 97 -0.43 -12.04 -6.63
CA ILE A 97 -1.81 -11.50 -6.65
C ILE A 97 -2.06 -10.71 -7.95
N MET A 98 -1.15 -9.81 -8.34
CA MET A 98 -1.31 -9.01 -9.56
C MET A 98 -1.31 -9.86 -10.83
N VAL A 99 -0.42 -10.86 -10.91
CA VAL A 99 -0.36 -11.76 -12.08
C VAL A 99 -1.62 -12.62 -12.17
N HIS A 100 -2.08 -13.18 -11.05
CA HIS A 100 -3.31 -13.98 -11.02
C HIS A 100 -4.55 -13.15 -11.38
N ASP A 101 -4.64 -11.92 -10.88
CA ASP A 101 -5.75 -11.01 -11.20
C ASP A 101 -5.84 -10.72 -12.71
N VAL A 102 -4.70 -10.44 -13.35
CA VAL A 102 -4.64 -10.21 -14.80
C VAL A 102 -4.92 -11.49 -15.62
N LEU A 103 -4.42 -12.65 -15.19
CA LEU A 103 -4.60 -13.90 -15.92
C LEU A 103 -6.02 -14.47 -15.80
N GLU A 104 -6.63 -14.37 -14.62
CA GLU A 104 -7.95 -14.92 -14.34
C GLU A 104 -9.08 -13.94 -14.68
N GLY A 105 -8.77 -12.65 -14.84
CA GLY A 105 -9.75 -11.59 -15.11
C GLY A 105 -10.69 -11.32 -13.93
N LYS A 106 -10.29 -11.73 -12.73
CA LYS A 106 -11.00 -11.51 -11.47
C LYS A 106 -9.98 -11.31 -10.34
N PRO A 107 -10.28 -10.46 -9.35
CA PRO A 107 -9.39 -10.23 -8.21
C PRO A 107 -9.09 -11.56 -7.51
N PHE A 108 -7.80 -11.83 -7.32
CA PHE A 108 -7.36 -13.06 -6.67
C PHE A 108 -7.75 -13.07 -5.19
N ILE A 109 -8.67 -13.95 -4.83
CA ILE A 109 -9.24 -14.09 -3.48
C ILE A 109 -8.64 -15.34 -2.83
N PHE A 110 -7.92 -15.18 -1.71
CA PHE A 110 -7.45 -16.31 -0.88
C PHE A 110 -8.56 -16.90 0.02
N ILE A 111 -9.75 -16.30 0.06
CA ILE A 111 -10.85 -16.68 0.95
C ILE A 111 -12.19 -16.50 0.22
N ASP A 112 -12.51 -17.39 -0.72
CA ASP A 112 -13.91 -17.57 -1.13
C ASP A 112 -14.63 -18.21 0.06
N MET A 113 -15.27 -17.40 0.91
CA MET A 113 -16.40 -17.88 1.69
C MET A 113 -17.63 -17.69 0.80
N ASN A 114 -18.14 -18.81 0.27
CA ASN A 114 -19.48 -18.92 -0.31
C ASN A 114 -20.53 -18.05 0.41
#